data_AF-A0A373BEQ6-F1
#
_entry.id   AF-A0A373BEQ6-F1
#
_cell.length_a   1.000
_cell.length_b   1.000
_cell.length_c   1.000
_cell.angle_alpha   90.00
_cell.angle_beta   90.00
_cell.angle_gamma   90.00
#
_symmetry.space_group_name_H-M   'P 1'
#
loop_
_entity.id
_entity.type
_entity.pdbx_description
1 polymer ?
#
loop_
_entity_poly.entity_id
_entity_poly.type
_entity_poly.pdbx_seq_one_letter_code
_entity_poly.pdbx_strand_id
1 'polypeptide(L)'
;MMQKIKYRFSVISGFILLALAFGLSACTEAKTNAEQPASQKVSSMNIRFDIEGSAQPVFVRLKDSPTTQDFIRQLPLTLELTDYVATEKIAYLPKKLTSQGAPNGHSAKAGDIAYYAPWGNLAVFYKDFDGVANSLIYLGKFDTLPKAFSDNKPFKVTISIVSK
;
A
#
# COMPACT_ATOMS: atom_id res chain seq x y z
N MET A 1 -2.10 -43.58 53.62
CA MET A 1 -0.62 -43.62 53.74
C MET A 1 -0.15 -45.07 53.61
N MET A 2 0.08 -45.56 52.39
CA MET A 2 0.61 -46.91 52.03
C MET A 2 0.66 -46.97 50.50
N GLN A 3 1.55 -47.71 49.82
CA GLN A 3 2.86 -48.27 50.20
C GLN A 3 3.70 -48.42 48.89
N LYS A 4 5.03 -48.61 48.97
CA LYS A 4 5.90 -48.82 47.79
C LYS A 4 6.15 -50.32 47.54
N ILE A 5 6.11 -50.77 46.29
CA ILE A 5 6.83 -51.90 45.64
C ILE A 5 6.44 -51.82 44.13
N LYS A 6 7.31 -51.63 43.12
CA LYS A 6 8.53 -52.34 42.61
C LYS A 6 8.22 -53.55 41.69
N TYR A 7 9.12 -53.75 40.70
CA TYR A 7 9.27 -54.92 39.80
C TYR A 7 8.25 -55.00 38.62
N ARG A 8 8.57 -55.52 37.41
CA ARG A 8 9.87 -55.84 36.76
C ARG A 8 9.77 -55.93 35.21
N PHE A 9 10.93 -56.10 34.57
CA PHE A 9 11.25 -56.39 33.16
C PHE A 9 10.33 -57.35 32.37
N SER A 10 10.15 -57.06 31.07
CA SER A 10 10.34 -57.93 29.86
C SER A 10 9.61 -59.29 29.75
N VAL A 11 9.34 -59.89 28.59
CA VAL A 11 9.69 -59.60 27.16
C VAL A 11 8.36 -59.55 26.33
N ILE A 12 8.15 -59.83 25.03
CA ILE A 12 8.89 -60.40 23.87
C ILE A 12 8.59 -59.49 22.64
N SER A 13 9.47 -59.44 21.62
CA SER A 13 9.16 -58.85 20.30
C SER A 13 8.71 -59.91 19.29
N GLY A 14 7.60 -59.68 18.59
CA GLY A 14 7.04 -60.61 17.59
C GLY A 14 6.77 -59.92 16.25
N PHE A 15 7.61 -60.20 15.26
CA PHE A 15 7.34 -59.90 13.84
C PHE A 15 6.75 -61.15 13.16
N ILE A 16 5.77 -60.96 12.26
CA ILE A 16 5.70 -61.55 10.89
C ILE A 16 4.43 -61.02 10.19
N LEU A 17 4.51 -60.86 8.86
CA LEU A 17 3.43 -60.35 8.02
C LEU A 17 2.33 -61.39 7.76
N LEU A 18 1.09 -60.91 7.65
CA LEU A 18 0.16 -61.39 6.63
C LEU A 18 -0.63 -60.20 6.08
N ALA A 19 -0.69 -60.06 4.75
CA ALA A 19 -1.34 -58.95 4.08
C ALA A 19 -2.59 -59.43 3.31
N LEU A 20 -3.72 -58.76 3.54
CA LEU A 20 -4.92 -58.80 2.70
C LEU A 20 -5.59 -57.42 2.81
N ALA A 21 -5.92 -56.81 1.67
CA ALA A 21 -6.40 -55.44 1.59
C ALA A 21 -7.92 -55.35 1.43
N PHE A 22 -8.56 -54.42 2.14
CA PHE A 22 -9.82 -53.78 1.72
C PHE A 22 -10.05 -52.47 2.51
N GLY A 23 -10.65 -51.47 1.85
CA GLY A 23 -11.12 -50.23 2.48
C GLY A 23 -10.23 -49.00 2.28
N LEU A 24 -10.58 -48.13 1.33
CA LEU A 24 -10.09 -46.75 1.32
C LEU A 24 -10.90 -45.93 2.34
N SER A 25 -10.22 -45.28 3.28
CA SER A 25 -10.75 -44.09 3.97
C SER A 25 -9.60 -43.20 4.45
N ALA A 26 -9.06 -42.40 3.52
CA ALA A 26 -7.99 -41.45 3.81
C ALA A 26 -8.57 -40.10 4.28
N CYS A 27 -8.96 -40.02 5.56
CA CYS A 27 -9.26 -38.74 6.20
C CYS A 27 -7.96 -38.01 6.55
N THR A 28 -7.42 -37.25 5.59
CA THR A 28 -6.17 -36.47 5.74
C THR A 28 -6.25 -35.45 6.89
N GLU A 29 -5.26 -35.45 7.79
CA GLU A 29 -5.11 -34.41 8.80
C GLU A 29 -4.77 -33.05 8.16
N ALA A 30 -5.76 -32.17 8.03
CA ALA A 30 -5.55 -30.79 7.61
C ALA A 30 -4.96 -29.95 8.75
N LYS A 31 -3.63 -29.81 8.80
CA LYS A 31 -2.93 -28.88 9.69
C LYS A 31 -3.11 -27.42 9.23
N THR A 32 -4.28 -26.86 9.50
CA THR A 32 -4.59 -25.45 9.23
C THR A 32 -3.87 -24.55 10.24
N ASN A 33 -2.63 -24.17 9.95
CA ASN A 33 -1.86 -23.21 10.74
C ASN A 33 -1.55 -21.96 9.91
N ALA A 34 -2.39 -20.93 10.00
CA ALA A 34 -2.07 -19.52 9.74
C ALA A 34 -3.33 -18.62 9.88
N GLU A 35 -3.77 -18.33 11.10
CA GLU A 35 -4.61 -17.14 11.35
C GLU A 35 -3.76 -16.06 12.01
N GLN A 36 -3.06 -15.28 11.18
CA GLN A 36 -2.28 -14.13 11.64
C GLN A 36 -3.24 -12.93 11.83
N PRO A 37 -3.29 -12.30 13.02
CA PRO A 37 -4.35 -11.34 13.35
C PRO A 37 -4.28 -10.08 12.49
N ALA A 38 -5.40 -9.75 11.84
CA ALA A 38 -5.54 -8.59 10.96
C ALA A 38 -5.63 -7.25 11.73
N SER A 39 -4.51 -6.78 12.30
CA SER A 39 -4.46 -5.57 13.13
C SER A 39 -3.42 -4.52 12.68
N GLN A 40 -3.30 -4.29 11.37
CA GLN A 40 -2.46 -3.22 10.79
C GLN A 40 -3.09 -2.60 9.51
N LYS A 41 -4.25 -1.92 9.61
CA LYS A 41 -4.87 -1.20 8.46
C LYS A 41 -5.28 0.26 8.73
N VAL A 42 -4.67 0.95 9.70
CA VAL A 42 -4.89 2.40 9.91
C VAL A 42 -3.59 3.17 10.21
N SER A 43 -2.82 3.41 9.13
CA SER A 43 -1.74 4.42 9.04
C SER A 43 -1.33 4.69 7.59
N SER A 44 -1.40 3.68 6.72
CA SER A 44 -0.92 3.71 5.33
C SER A 44 -1.52 4.75 4.38
N MET A 45 -2.60 5.44 4.77
CA MET A 45 -3.23 6.50 3.96
C MET A 45 -2.67 7.91 4.22
N ASN A 46 -1.66 8.04 5.09
CA ASN A 46 -0.91 9.28 5.25
C ASN A 46 0.48 9.12 4.62
N ILE A 47 0.84 10.06 3.74
CA ILE A 47 2.17 10.14 3.13
C ILE A 47 2.80 11.51 3.41
N ARG A 48 4.13 11.56 3.42
CA ARG A 48 4.89 12.80 3.50
C ARG A 48 5.64 13.06 2.19
N PHE A 49 5.84 14.34 1.88
CA PHE A 49 6.78 14.81 0.86
C PHE A 49 7.92 15.52 1.57
N ASP A 50 9.13 14.96 1.46
CA ASP A 50 10.38 15.61 1.82
C ASP A 50 10.84 16.45 0.61
N ILE A 51 10.70 17.78 0.67
CA ILE A 51 11.02 18.69 -0.44
C ILE A 51 12.50 19.07 -0.38
N GLU A 52 13.22 18.98 -1.50
CA GLU A 52 14.63 19.39 -1.59
C GLU A 52 14.79 20.87 -1.22
N GLY A 53 15.68 21.17 -0.27
CA GLY A 53 15.87 22.51 0.30
C GLY A 53 14.87 22.93 1.40
N SER A 54 13.86 22.12 1.71
CA SER A 54 12.99 22.34 2.88
C SER A 54 13.57 21.69 4.14
N ALA A 55 13.53 22.42 5.26
CA ALA A 55 13.90 21.90 6.58
C ALA A 55 12.77 21.09 7.26
N GLN A 56 11.57 21.04 6.68
CA GLN A 56 10.40 20.34 7.21
C GLN A 56 9.67 19.55 6.12
N PRO A 57 9.19 18.33 6.42
CA PRO A 57 8.30 17.59 5.54
C PRO A 57 6.90 18.22 5.54
N VAL A 58 6.11 17.87 4.52
CA VAL A 58 4.70 18.26 4.40
C VAL A 58 3.85 17.02 4.15
N PHE A 59 2.61 17.03 4.64
CA PHE A 59 1.78 15.82 4.72
C PHE A 59 0.58 15.87 3.79
N VAL A 60 0.24 14.71 3.24
CA VAL A 60 -0.93 14.46 2.40
C VAL A 60 -1.76 13.35 3.02
N ARG A 61 -3.06 13.62 3.20
CA ARG A 61 -4.07 12.60 3.50
C ARG A 61 -4.64 12.05 2.21
N LEU A 62 -4.52 10.74 2.03
CA LEU A 62 -5.02 10.01 0.88
C LEU A 62 -6.44 9.47 1.10
N LYS A 63 -7.19 9.36 0.02
CA LYS A 63 -8.46 8.63 -0.03
C LYS A 63 -8.18 7.14 -0.19
N ASP A 64 -8.74 6.26 0.64
CA ASP A 64 -8.65 4.81 0.40
C ASP A 64 -9.34 4.46 -0.93
N SER A 65 -8.55 3.94 -1.88
CA SER A 65 -9.01 3.55 -3.22
C SER A 65 -8.00 2.58 -3.86
N PRO A 66 -8.40 1.77 -4.87
CA PRO A 66 -7.48 0.87 -5.56
C PRO A 66 -6.27 1.60 -6.17
N THR A 67 -6.49 2.78 -6.78
CA THR A 67 -5.44 3.62 -7.36
C THR A 67 -4.48 4.13 -6.29
N THR A 68 -5.01 4.58 -5.15
CA THR A 68 -4.22 5.04 -4.00
C THR A 68 -3.35 3.92 -3.43
N GLN A 69 -3.92 2.74 -3.23
CA GLN A 69 -3.17 1.57 -2.74
C GLN A 69 -2.05 1.15 -3.71
N ASP A 70 -2.24 1.34 -5.02
CA ASP A 70 -1.24 1.07 -6.05
C ASP A 70 -0.13 2.14 -6.09
N PHE A 71 -0.44 3.38 -5.75
CA PHE A 71 0.55 4.45 -5.54
C PHE A 71 1.40 4.17 -4.30
N ILE A 72 0.75 3.85 -3.17
CA ILE A 72 1.42 3.50 -1.91
C ILE A 72 2.40 2.33 -2.10
N ARG A 73 2.05 1.32 -2.92
CA ARG A 73 2.93 0.19 -3.25
C ARG A 73 4.21 0.54 -4.02
N GLN A 74 4.33 1.75 -4.57
CA GLN A 74 5.55 2.22 -5.23
C GLN A 74 6.44 3.08 -4.31
N LEU A 75 5.97 3.47 -3.11
CA LEU A 75 6.73 4.32 -2.21
C LEU A 75 7.81 3.51 -1.44
N PRO A 76 8.98 4.10 -1.14
CA PRO A 76 9.34 5.50 -1.38
C PRO A 76 9.73 5.82 -2.83
N LEU A 77 9.39 7.02 -3.30
CA LEU A 77 9.78 7.53 -4.62
C LEU A 77 10.46 8.90 -4.49
N THR A 78 11.60 9.08 -5.16
CA THR A 78 12.16 10.42 -5.42
C THR A 78 11.77 10.86 -6.82
N LEU A 79 11.08 11.99 -6.96
CA LEU A 79 10.56 12.52 -8.21
C LEU A 79 11.03 13.97 -8.40
N GLU A 80 11.37 14.35 -9.64
CA GLU A 80 11.52 15.75 -10.01
C GLU A 80 10.18 16.26 -10.56
N LEU A 81 9.60 17.25 -9.86
CA LEU A 81 8.32 17.85 -10.20
C LEU A 81 8.53 19.04 -11.13
N THR A 82 7.91 19.02 -12.31
CA THR A 82 7.98 20.11 -13.30
C THR A 82 6.66 20.88 -13.38
N ASP A 83 6.70 22.11 -13.88
CA ASP A 83 5.49 22.93 -14.08
C ASP A 83 4.66 22.45 -15.27
N TYR A 84 3.34 22.37 -15.09
CA TYR A 84 2.41 22.15 -16.19
C TYR A 84 1.28 23.20 -16.17
N VAL A 85 1.17 23.89 -17.31
CA VAL A 85 0.20 24.95 -17.62
C VAL A 85 -0.02 25.98 -16.50
N ALA A 86 1.03 26.29 -15.74
CA ALA A 86 1.00 27.21 -14.60
C ALA A 86 -0.11 26.93 -13.56
N THR A 87 -0.51 25.67 -13.40
CA THR A 87 -1.70 25.25 -12.61
C THR A 87 -1.40 24.05 -11.71
N GLU A 88 -0.60 23.11 -12.20
CA GLU A 88 -0.19 21.90 -11.48
C GLU A 88 1.31 21.63 -11.64
N LYS A 89 1.85 20.81 -10.74
CA LYS A 89 3.17 20.17 -10.88
C LYS A 89 2.99 18.71 -11.26
N ILE A 90 3.78 18.21 -12.21
CA ILE A 90 3.69 16.81 -12.67
C ILE A 90 5.02 16.07 -12.53
N ALA A 91 4.93 14.74 -12.36
CA ALA A 91 6.05 13.81 -12.53
C ALA A 91 5.52 12.42 -12.96
N TYR A 92 6.22 11.74 -13.86
CA TYR A 92 5.86 10.40 -14.29
C TYR A 92 6.14 9.37 -13.18
N LEU A 93 5.21 8.45 -12.95
CA LEU A 93 5.41 7.34 -12.01
C LEU A 93 6.16 6.18 -12.68
N PRO A 94 7.05 5.45 -11.97
CA PRO A 94 7.78 4.31 -12.54
C PRO A 94 6.88 3.22 -13.14
N LYS A 95 5.66 3.07 -12.62
CA LYS A 95 4.63 2.20 -13.17
C LYS A 95 3.27 2.90 -13.14
N LYS A 96 2.49 2.76 -14.22
CA LYS A 96 1.08 3.20 -14.26
C LYS A 96 0.25 2.53 -13.15
N LEU A 97 -0.60 3.33 -12.51
CA LEU A 97 -1.55 2.88 -11.49
C LEU A 97 -2.83 2.30 -12.10
N THR A 98 -3.46 1.37 -11.39
CA THR A 98 -4.83 0.92 -11.69
C THR A 98 -5.83 2.07 -11.68
N SER A 99 -6.79 2.06 -12.60
CA SER A 99 -7.96 2.96 -12.65
C SER A 99 -9.27 2.26 -12.23
N GLN A 100 -9.17 1.07 -11.62
CA GLN A 100 -10.33 0.26 -11.22
C GLN A 100 -11.22 1.01 -10.22
N GLY A 101 -12.49 1.22 -10.59
CA GLY A 101 -13.47 1.92 -9.74
C GLY A 101 -13.23 3.42 -9.59
N ALA A 102 -12.36 4.02 -10.41
CA ALA A 102 -12.16 5.46 -10.43
C ALA A 102 -13.32 6.19 -11.15
N PRO A 103 -13.67 7.42 -10.74
CA PRO A 103 -14.58 8.27 -11.50
C PRO A 103 -14.03 8.64 -12.89
N ASN A 104 -14.91 9.05 -13.80
CA ASN A 104 -14.53 9.49 -15.16
C ASN A 104 -13.61 10.73 -15.18
N GLY A 105 -13.45 11.45 -14.07
CA GLY A 105 -12.59 12.62 -13.95
C GLY A 105 -12.70 13.30 -12.59
N HIS A 106 -11.95 14.38 -12.40
CA HIS A 106 -11.92 15.18 -11.16
C HIS A 106 -11.92 16.68 -11.45
N SER A 107 -12.55 17.48 -10.58
CA SER A 107 -12.43 18.95 -10.57
C SER A 107 -11.42 19.33 -9.50
N ALA A 108 -10.16 19.51 -9.93
CA ALA A 108 -9.05 19.66 -9.02
C ALA A 108 -9.02 21.02 -8.32
N LYS A 109 -8.64 21.01 -7.04
CA LYS A 109 -8.55 22.18 -6.18
C LYS A 109 -7.15 22.38 -5.63
N ALA A 110 -6.76 23.62 -5.37
CA ALA A 110 -5.44 23.93 -4.81
C ALA A 110 -5.15 23.08 -3.56
N GLY A 111 -4.00 22.38 -3.53
CA GLY A 111 -3.63 21.40 -2.52
C GLY A 111 -4.01 19.95 -2.85
N ASP A 112 -4.79 19.66 -3.90
CA ASP A 112 -5.09 18.29 -4.32
C ASP A 112 -3.87 17.61 -4.95
N ILE A 113 -3.77 16.30 -4.73
CA ILE A 113 -2.93 15.42 -5.55
C ILE A 113 -3.79 14.39 -6.28
N ALA A 114 -3.43 14.12 -7.52
CA ALA A 114 -4.16 13.26 -8.43
C ALA A 114 -3.23 12.43 -9.31
N TYR A 115 -3.78 11.46 -10.02
CA TYR A 115 -3.10 10.65 -11.03
C TYR A 115 -3.82 10.80 -12.36
N TYR A 116 -3.09 11.20 -13.40
CA TYR A 116 -3.64 11.34 -14.75
C TYR A 116 -3.39 10.07 -15.55
N ALA A 117 -4.39 9.18 -15.59
CA ALA A 117 -4.27 7.83 -16.12
C ALA A 117 -3.82 7.71 -17.60
N PRO A 118 -4.20 8.63 -18.53
CA PRO A 118 -3.78 8.55 -19.93
C PRO A 118 -2.25 8.59 -20.11
N TRP A 119 -1.55 9.41 -19.33
CA TRP A 119 -0.09 9.53 -19.39
C TRP A 119 0.61 8.68 -18.33
N GLY A 120 0.07 8.58 -17.12
CA GLY A 120 0.67 7.85 -16.01
C GLY A 120 1.44 8.72 -15.02
N ASN A 121 1.23 10.02 -15.01
CA ASN A 121 1.88 10.95 -14.08
C ASN A 121 1.09 11.17 -12.79
N LEU A 122 1.83 11.45 -11.72
CA LEU A 122 1.36 12.21 -10.57
C LEU A 122 1.09 13.66 -11.01
N ALA A 123 0.07 14.26 -10.41
CA ALA A 123 -0.37 15.63 -10.57
C ALA A 123 -0.54 16.26 -9.19
N VAL A 124 -0.04 17.48 -9.00
CA VAL A 124 -0.18 18.26 -7.75
C VAL A 124 -0.68 19.66 -8.06
N PHE A 125 -1.91 19.95 -7.69
CA PHE A 125 -2.57 21.21 -8.02
C PHE A 125 -2.21 22.29 -7.01
N TYR A 126 -1.68 23.42 -7.48
CA TYR A 126 -1.39 24.58 -6.65
C TYR A 126 -2.29 25.79 -6.98
N LYS A 127 -3.13 25.66 -8.01
CA LYS A 127 -4.33 26.45 -8.26
C LYS A 127 -5.52 25.51 -8.41
N ASP A 128 -6.72 26.07 -8.44
CA ASP A 128 -7.91 25.36 -8.89
C ASP A 128 -7.85 25.10 -10.40
N PHE A 129 -8.48 24.01 -10.85
CA PHE A 129 -8.75 23.75 -12.27
C PHE A 129 -10.21 24.07 -12.58
N ASP A 130 -10.44 25.01 -13.50
CA ASP A 130 -11.78 25.47 -13.91
C ASP A 130 -12.46 24.49 -14.88
N GLY A 131 -12.83 23.32 -14.35
CA GLY A 131 -13.55 22.29 -15.08
C GLY A 131 -13.50 20.92 -14.40
N VAL A 132 -13.74 19.87 -15.18
CA VAL A 132 -13.49 18.47 -14.81
C VAL A 132 -12.52 17.87 -15.81
N ALA A 133 -11.36 17.42 -15.35
CA ALA A 133 -10.38 16.76 -16.20
C ALA A 133 -10.71 15.27 -16.33
N ASN A 134 -11.04 14.82 -17.54
CA ASN A 134 -11.34 13.42 -17.83
C ASN A 134 -10.13 12.52 -17.52
N SER A 135 -10.37 11.37 -16.90
CA SER A 135 -9.35 10.40 -16.46
C SER A 135 -8.31 10.95 -15.47
N LEU A 136 -8.58 12.10 -14.84
CA LEU A 136 -7.85 12.58 -13.66
C LEU A 136 -8.47 11.95 -12.40
N ILE A 137 -7.67 11.19 -11.67
CA ILE A 137 -8.12 10.39 -10.51
C ILE A 137 -7.58 11.02 -9.23
N TYR A 138 -8.45 11.61 -8.41
CA TYR A 138 -8.08 12.18 -7.11
C TYR A 138 -7.50 11.11 -6.17
N LEU A 139 -6.28 11.35 -5.67
CA LEU A 139 -5.58 10.48 -4.72
C LEU A 139 -5.70 10.99 -3.27
N GLY A 140 -5.65 12.30 -3.05
CA GLY A 140 -5.60 12.90 -1.72
C GLY A 140 -5.38 14.41 -1.74
N LYS A 141 -5.17 15.01 -0.57
CA LYS A 141 -4.94 16.46 -0.41
C LYS A 141 -3.84 16.74 0.62
N PHE A 142 -3.02 17.76 0.36
CA PHE A 142 -2.13 18.33 1.36
C PHE A 142 -2.90 18.90 2.54
N ASP A 143 -2.39 18.70 3.76
CA ASP A 143 -2.91 19.39 4.96
C ASP A 143 -2.61 20.89 4.93
N THR A 144 -1.46 21.27 4.35
CA THR A 144 -1.10 22.65 3.98
C THR A 144 -0.36 22.62 2.65
N LEU A 145 -0.85 23.36 1.64
CA LEU A 145 -0.15 23.49 0.34
C LEU A 145 1.21 24.18 0.54
N PRO A 146 2.35 23.58 0.14
CA PRO A 146 3.66 24.16 0.38
C PRO A 146 3.99 25.26 -0.61
N LYS A 147 4.57 26.38 -0.14
CA LYS A 147 4.92 27.54 -0.99
C LYS A 147 5.83 27.19 -2.19
N ALA A 148 6.66 26.15 -2.08
CA ALA A 148 7.52 25.66 -3.16
C ALA A 148 6.75 25.30 -4.44
N PHE A 149 5.47 24.93 -4.34
CA PHE A 149 4.64 24.59 -5.50
C PHE A 149 4.14 25.83 -6.26
N SER A 150 4.20 27.04 -5.68
CA SER A 150 3.72 28.28 -6.31
C SER A 150 4.69 28.87 -7.34
N ASP A 151 5.99 28.57 -7.23
CA ASP A 151 7.02 29.00 -8.18
C ASP A 151 7.01 28.09 -9.42
N ASN A 152 7.25 28.63 -10.61
CA ASN A 152 7.26 27.86 -11.87
C ASN A 152 8.49 26.96 -12.08
N LYS A 153 9.43 26.93 -11.13
CA LYS A 153 10.68 26.15 -11.23
C LYS A 153 10.43 24.65 -11.00
N PRO A 154 11.28 23.76 -11.54
CA PRO A 154 11.31 22.37 -11.14
C PRO A 154 12.01 22.19 -9.79
N PHE A 155 11.62 21.18 -9.03
CA PHE A 155 12.28 20.79 -7.76
C PHE A 155 12.05 19.31 -7.45
N LYS A 156 12.92 18.71 -6.63
CA LYS A 156 12.79 17.30 -6.23
C LYS A 156 12.01 17.14 -4.94
N VAL A 157 11.26 16.05 -4.87
CA VAL A 157 10.58 15.57 -3.67
C VAL A 157 10.88 14.10 -3.47
N THR A 158 11.02 13.67 -2.22
CA THR A 158 10.95 12.26 -1.84
C THR A 158 9.63 12.01 -1.13
N ILE A 159 8.82 11.12 -1.69
CA ILE A 159 7.48 10.76 -1.21
C ILE A 159 7.58 9.45 -0.45
N SER A 160 7.11 9.42 0.80
CA SER A 160 7.18 8.24 1.69
C SER A 160 5.90 8.05 2.50
N ILE A 161 5.62 6.80 2.89
CA ILE A 161 4.55 6.49 3.86
C ILE A 161 4.92 7.08 5.22
N VAL A 162 3.94 7.61 5.96
CA VAL A 162 4.13 7.99 7.37
C VAL A 162 4.07 6.73 8.22
N SER A 163 5.25 6.20 8.59
CA SER A 163 5.38 5.19 9.62
C SER A 163 4.85 5.70 10.98
N LYS A 164 4.33 4.77 11.78
CA LYS A 164 4.13 4.95 13.23
C LYS A 164 5.36 4.46 13.98
#